data_AF-A0A2T1GFU1-F1
#
_entry.id   AF-A0A2T1GFU1-F1
#
_cell.length_a   1.000
_cell.length_b   1.000
_cell.length_c   1.000
_cell.angle_alpha   90.00
_cell.angle_beta   90.00
_cell.angle_gamma   90.00
#
_symmetry.space_group_name_H-M   'P 1'
#
loop_
_entity.id
_entity.type
_entity.pdbx_description
1 polymer ?
#
loop_
_entity_poly.entity_id
_entity_poly.type
_entity_poly.pdbx_seq_one_letter_code
_entity_poly.pdbx_strand_id
1 'polypeptide(L)'
;MKSQQILIALTCAIALTGCSNTQAQPIAKSPEIQTSTSEITSSPVATTTSPAESQTDGAEISKSSTEQTSRYQCKGTNNHLFLGNGTVKNRYGNPIYILHLCVGGKERRSFEVVTGRNYTQKRNRNQSGTESPLPNGKYRMSNTLVPGTLAEVGRVDGLNVRQPFLAISPLFRTGRSALGFHVDPSYNKDAKEDGTSGCIGFLNQADFKSFWANVQQYQIKDFQVAINTRAVDNPNVAER
;
A
#
# COMPACT_ATOMS: atom_id res chain seq x y z
N MET A 1 16.07 -66.06 -18.34
CA MET A 1 15.87 -65.18 -19.51
C MET A 1 16.43 -63.81 -19.17
N LYS A 2 17.27 -63.21 -20.02
CA LYS A 2 17.94 -61.92 -19.75
C LYS A 2 17.11 -60.78 -20.36
N SER A 3 16.67 -59.82 -19.54
CA SER A 3 15.99 -58.61 -20.02
C SER A 3 17.01 -57.49 -20.24
N GLN A 4 17.02 -56.88 -21.42
CA GLN A 4 17.94 -55.79 -21.77
C GLN A 4 17.36 -54.45 -21.34
N GLN A 5 18.17 -53.63 -20.65
CA GLN A 5 17.85 -52.22 -20.43
C GLN A 5 18.26 -51.41 -21.66
N ILE A 6 17.30 -50.69 -22.26
CA ILE A 6 17.55 -49.76 -23.36
C ILE A 6 17.76 -48.37 -22.77
N LEU A 7 18.99 -47.86 -22.85
CA LEU A 7 19.36 -46.53 -22.38
C LEU A 7 19.16 -45.52 -23.53
N ILE A 8 18.09 -44.72 -23.50
CA ILE A 8 17.84 -43.66 -24.49
C ILE A 8 18.52 -42.37 -24.01
N ALA A 9 19.67 -42.04 -24.60
CA ALA A 9 20.35 -40.78 -24.37
C ALA A 9 19.70 -39.66 -25.21
N LEU A 10 19.01 -38.72 -24.56
CA LEU A 10 18.39 -37.58 -25.23
C LEU A 10 19.37 -36.40 -25.31
N THR A 11 20.00 -36.23 -26.47
CA THR A 11 20.91 -35.12 -26.77
C THR A 11 20.13 -33.88 -27.25
N CYS A 12 19.86 -32.93 -26.33
CA CYS A 12 19.37 -31.61 -26.74
C CYS A 12 20.50 -30.76 -27.32
N ALA A 13 20.43 -30.48 -28.62
CA ALA A 13 21.33 -29.54 -29.28
C ALA A 13 21.06 -28.10 -28.82
N ILE A 14 22.14 -27.36 -28.50
CA ILE A 14 22.07 -25.96 -28.10
C ILE A 14 22.06 -25.08 -29.37
N ALA A 15 20.94 -24.40 -29.63
CA ALA A 15 20.86 -23.39 -30.68
C ALA A 15 21.23 -22.00 -30.10
N LEU A 16 22.47 -21.56 -30.32
CA LEU A 16 22.92 -20.20 -30.02
C LEU A 16 22.53 -19.25 -31.17
N THR A 17 21.36 -18.64 -31.09
CA THR A 17 21.01 -17.47 -31.93
C THR A 17 21.23 -16.19 -31.13
N GLY A 18 22.39 -15.56 -31.33
CA GLY A 18 22.67 -14.26 -30.76
C GLY A 18 22.02 -13.13 -31.57
N CYS A 19 21.40 -12.19 -30.88
CA CYS A 19 21.10 -10.86 -31.40
C CYS A 19 21.64 -9.82 -30.41
N SER A 20 22.87 -9.36 -30.64
CA SER A 20 23.39 -8.16 -29.99
C SER A 20 22.57 -6.97 -30.46
N ASN A 21 22.04 -6.16 -29.54
CA ASN A 21 21.53 -4.84 -29.90
C ASN A 21 21.97 -3.79 -28.88
N THR A 22 23.14 -3.21 -29.16
CA THR A 22 23.71 -2.08 -28.43
C THR A 22 23.06 -0.79 -28.94
N GLN A 23 22.17 -0.19 -28.15
CA GLN A 23 21.90 1.24 -28.23
C GLN A 23 21.84 1.84 -26.83
N ALA A 24 23.01 2.23 -26.32
CA ALA A 24 23.09 3.23 -25.27
C ALA A 24 22.79 4.60 -25.90
N GLN A 25 21.77 5.31 -25.40
CA GLN A 25 21.56 6.72 -25.74
C GLN A 25 22.34 7.62 -24.77
N PRO A 26 22.86 8.78 -25.24
CA PRO A 26 23.90 9.51 -24.53
C PRO A 26 23.37 10.37 -23.38
N ILE A 27 24.23 10.53 -22.37
CA ILE A 27 24.06 11.46 -21.26
C ILE A 27 24.05 12.91 -21.81
N ALA A 28 22.92 13.59 -21.68
CA ALA A 28 22.84 15.03 -21.92
C ALA A 28 23.45 15.80 -20.74
N LYS A 29 24.25 16.83 -21.06
CA LYS A 29 25.10 17.56 -20.10
C LYS A 29 24.32 18.54 -19.22
N SER A 30 24.82 18.71 -18.00
CA SER A 30 24.51 19.85 -17.12
C SER A 30 25.05 21.18 -17.70
N PRO A 31 24.36 22.31 -17.48
CA PRO A 31 24.95 23.63 -17.53
C PRO A 31 25.23 24.21 -16.12
N GLU A 32 26.52 24.24 -15.81
CA GLU A 32 27.20 25.19 -14.92
C GLU A 32 27.52 26.49 -15.71
N ILE A 33 27.67 27.71 -15.16
CA ILE A 33 27.72 28.30 -13.80
C ILE A 33 27.14 29.73 -13.93
N GLN A 34 26.44 30.29 -12.92
CA GLN A 34 26.71 31.71 -12.53
C GLN A 34 26.24 32.16 -11.14
N THR A 35 27.24 32.44 -10.31
CA THR A 35 27.21 33.14 -9.03
C THR A 35 26.97 34.64 -9.22
N SER A 36 26.18 35.26 -8.35
CA SER A 36 26.23 36.71 -8.12
C SER A 36 26.13 37.02 -6.63
N THR A 37 27.29 37.24 -6.01
CA THR A 37 27.43 37.63 -4.60
C THR A 37 27.02 39.09 -4.41
N SER A 38 26.33 39.40 -3.31
CA SER A 38 26.32 40.74 -2.71
C SER A 38 26.09 40.61 -1.21
N GLU A 39 27.17 40.73 -0.45
CA GLU A 39 27.13 40.98 0.99
C GLU A 39 26.80 42.46 1.24
N ILE A 40 25.95 42.79 2.23
CA ILE A 40 26.28 43.83 3.23
C ILE A 40 25.70 43.41 4.59
N THR A 41 26.60 43.04 5.49
CA THR A 41 26.61 43.16 6.96
C THR A 41 25.55 44.03 7.64
N SER A 42 24.85 43.49 8.65
CA SER A 42 24.97 43.97 10.07
C SER A 42 24.13 43.18 11.08
N SER A 43 24.80 42.72 12.14
CA SER A 43 24.27 42.33 13.46
C SER A 43 24.64 43.46 14.46
N PRO A 44 24.23 43.47 15.76
CA PRO A 44 23.51 42.44 16.53
C PRO A 44 22.36 42.98 17.40
N VAL A 45 21.71 42.09 18.18
CA VAL A 45 21.56 42.17 19.66
C VAL A 45 20.76 40.96 20.14
N ALA A 46 21.21 40.34 21.23
CA ALA A 46 20.50 39.24 21.89
C ALA A 46 19.60 39.74 23.02
N THR A 47 18.50 39.02 23.32
CA THR A 47 18.01 38.79 24.69
C THR A 47 17.08 37.58 24.72
N THR A 48 17.39 36.65 25.62
CA THR A 48 16.60 35.47 26.00
C THR A 48 15.26 35.86 26.65
N THR A 49 14.17 35.14 26.40
CA THR A 49 13.22 34.63 27.42
C THR A 49 12.10 33.79 26.77
N SER A 50 11.87 32.62 27.36
CA SER A 50 10.63 31.81 27.31
C SER A 50 10.44 31.26 28.74
N PRO A 51 9.26 30.81 29.20
CA PRO A 51 7.99 30.64 28.49
C PRO A 51 6.77 31.30 29.18
N ALA A 52 5.61 31.28 28.51
CA ALA A 52 4.30 31.37 29.16
C ALA A 52 3.27 30.57 28.35
N GLU A 53 2.35 29.91 29.05
CA GLU A 53 1.42 28.94 28.47
C GLU A 53 0.25 29.61 27.75
N SER A 54 -0.25 28.97 26.70
CA SER A 54 -1.66 29.12 26.31
C SER A 54 -2.20 27.77 25.87
N GLN A 55 -3.02 27.18 26.73
CA GLN A 55 -3.89 26.07 26.37
C GLN A 55 -5.02 26.63 25.50
N THR A 56 -5.36 25.96 24.41
CA THR A 56 -6.74 25.98 23.90
C THR A 56 -7.01 24.75 23.05
N ASP A 57 -8.01 24.01 23.48
CA ASP A 57 -8.91 23.18 22.69
C ASP A 57 -8.28 22.12 21.78
N GLY A 58 -7.99 20.98 22.42
CA GLY A 58 -8.00 19.71 21.71
C GLY A 58 -9.37 19.47 21.09
N ALA A 59 -9.43 19.48 19.76
CA ALA A 59 -10.65 19.18 19.03
C ALA A 59 -11.11 17.75 19.36
N GLU A 60 -12.15 17.61 20.19
CA GLU A 60 -12.91 16.37 20.29
C GLU A 60 -13.51 16.06 18.92
N ILE A 61 -12.82 15.18 18.19
CA ILE A 61 -13.42 14.46 17.07
C ILE A 61 -14.59 13.69 17.65
N SER A 62 -15.79 14.24 17.45
CA SER A 62 -17.04 13.70 17.97
C SER A 62 -17.16 12.22 17.63
N LYS A 63 -17.01 11.36 18.65
CA LYS A 63 -17.08 9.88 18.53
C LYS A 63 -18.28 9.42 17.71
N SER A 64 -19.37 10.18 17.77
CA SER A 64 -20.56 10.07 16.91
C SER A 64 -20.24 9.83 15.43
N SER A 65 -19.41 10.65 14.77
CA SER A 65 -19.21 10.56 13.31
C SER A 65 -18.41 9.33 12.88
N THR A 66 -17.39 8.95 13.65
CA THR A 66 -16.58 7.74 13.43
C THR A 66 -17.36 6.47 13.77
N GLU A 67 -18.19 6.48 14.82
CA GLU A 67 -19.10 5.37 15.12
C GLU A 67 -20.20 5.21 14.07
N GLN A 68 -20.75 6.30 13.53
CA GLN A 68 -21.83 6.21 12.55
C GLN A 68 -21.31 5.64 11.21
N THR A 69 -20.14 6.09 10.74
CA THR A 69 -19.51 5.58 9.51
C THR A 69 -19.09 4.10 9.64
N SER A 70 -18.43 3.71 10.72
CA SER A 70 -18.06 2.30 10.98
C SER A 70 -19.28 1.36 11.08
N ARG A 71 -20.41 1.81 11.63
CA ARG A 71 -21.67 1.04 11.67
C ARG A 71 -22.26 0.75 10.28
N TYR A 72 -22.00 1.57 9.26
CA TYR A 72 -22.40 1.26 7.88
C TYR A 72 -21.41 0.33 7.17
N GLN A 73 -20.12 0.50 7.43
CA GLN A 73 -19.04 -0.26 6.78
C GLN A 73 -18.98 -1.70 7.28
N CYS A 74 -19.15 -1.93 8.59
CA CYS A 74 -19.09 -3.26 9.21
C CYS A 74 -20.44 -4.00 9.28
N LYS A 75 -21.43 -3.67 8.45
CA LYS A 75 -22.76 -4.32 8.47
C LYS A 75 -22.68 -5.84 8.19
N GLY A 76 -23.65 -6.57 8.75
CA GLY A 76 -23.81 -8.02 8.58
C GLY A 76 -23.25 -8.83 9.75
N THR A 77 -23.22 -10.16 9.62
CA THR A 77 -22.74 -11.06 10.68
C THR A 77 -21.33 -11.62 10.42
N ASN A 78 -20.81 -11.46 9.20
CA ASN A 78 -19.57 -12.08 8.76
C ASN A 78 -18.33 -11.27 9.17
N ASN A 79 -17.26 -11.96 9.56
CA ASN A 79 -15.98 -11.33 9.82
C ASN A 79 -15.27 -10.99 8.51
N HIS A 80 -14.92 -9.71 8.31
CA HIS A 80 -14.34 -9.22 7.07
C HIS A 80 -13.45 -7.99 7.30
N LEU A 81 -12.64 -7.66 6.29
CA LEU A 81 -11.99 -6.36 6.20
C LEU A 81 -12.79 -5.42 5.29
N PHE A 82 -12.80 -4.13 5.62
CA PHE A 82 -13.32 -3.08 4.76
C PHE A 82 -12.28 -1.96 4.61
N LEU A 83 -11.89 -1.61 3.39
CA LEU A 83 -11.02 -0.46 3.11
C LEU A 83 -11.86 0.71 2.60
N GLY A 84 -11.92 1.77 3.41
CA GLY A 84 -12.63 3.02 3.14
C GLY A 84 -11.70 4.22 2.98
N ASN A 85 -12.26 5.34 2.52
CA ASN A 85 -11.56 6.62 2.50
C ASN A 85 -11.21 7.07 3.92
N GLY A 86 -9.98 7.51 4.15
CA GLY A 86 -9.69 8.42 5.24
C GLY A 86 -9.94 9.88 4.83
N THR A 87 -9.87 10.77 5.81
CA THR A 87 -10.06 12.22 5.63
C THR A 87 -8.75 12.99 5.51
N VAL A 88 -7.62 12.34 5.77
CA VAL A 88 -6.29 12.98 5.88
C VAL A 88 -5.33 12.54 4.77
N LYS A 89 -4.27 13.33 4.61
CA LYS A 89 -3.14 13.07 3.73
C LYS A 89 -1.86 13.22 4.54
N ASN A 90 -0.81 12.51 4.13
CA ASN A 90 0.50 12.68 4.73
C ASN A 90 1.22 13.96 4.23
N ARG A 91 2.44 14.19 4.71
CA ARG A 91 3.29 15.35 4.37
C ARG A 91 3.59 15.50 2.87
N TYR A 92 3.42 14.44 2.08
CA TYR A 92 3.63 14.45 0.64
C TYR A 92 2.32 14.55 -0.15
N GLY A 93 1.16 14.54 0.51
CA GLY A 93 -0.15 14.68 -0.11
C GLY A 93 -0.81 13.35 -0.51
N ASN A 94 -0.18 12.22 -0.18
CA ASN A 94 -0.74 10.89 -0.43
C ASN A 94 -1.91 10.63 0.53
N PRO A 95 -3.09 10.17 0.06
CA PRO A 95 -4.21 9.87 0.93
C PRO A 95 -3.90 8.73 1.90
N ILE A 96 -4.29 8.92 3.16
CA ILE A 96 -4.38 7.85 4.14
C ILE A 96 -5.76 7.23 4.03
N TYR A 97 -5.81 5.91 3.92
CA TYR A 97 -7.03 5.10 3.90
C TYR A 97 -7.21 4.39 5.23
N ILE A 98 -8.46 4.06 5.57
CA ILE A 98 -8.77 3.36 6.82
C ILE A 98 -9.18 1.92 6.49
N LEU A 99 -8.42 0.97 7.02
CA LEU A 99 -8.71 -0.46 6.94
C LEU A 99 -9.40 -0.90 8.23
N HIS A 100 -10.71 -1.10 8.14
CA HIS A 100 -11.56 -1.52 9.25
C HIS A 100 -11.57 -3.05 9.37
N LEU A 101 -11.39 -3.56 10.58
CA LEU A 101 -11.56 -4.96 10.96
C LEU A 101 -12.98 -5.14 11.53
N CYS A 102 -13.86 -5.77 10.76
CA CYS A 102 -15.25 -6.00 11.11
C CYS A 102 -15.43 -7.44 11.62
N VAL A 103 -15.95 -7.62 12.83
CA VAL A 103 -16.17 -8.95 13.46
C VAL A 103 -17.53 -8.98 14.14
N GLY A 104 -18.43 -9.82 13.62
CA GLY A 104 -19.80 -9.94 14.12
C GLY A 104 -20.60 -8.63 14.03
N GLY A 105 -20.53 -7.93 12.90
CA GLY A 105 -21.32 -6.72 12.65
C GLY A 105 -20.81 -5.44 13.29
N LYS A 106 -19.61 -5.46 13.88
CA LYS A 106 -19.01 -4.33 14.59
C LYS A 106 -17.55 -4.16 14.20
N GLU A 107 -17.09 -2.93 14.08
CA GLU A 107 -15.66 -2.65 14.04
C GLU A 107 -15.01 -3.09 15.35
N ARG A 108 -13.85 -3.76 15.26
CA ARG A 108 -13.00 -4.12 16.41
C ARG A 108 -11.73 -3.31 16.47
N ARG A 109 -11.25 -2.86 15.31
CA ARG A 109 -10.03 -2.08 15.14
C ARG A 109 -10.04 -1.46 13.75
N SER A 110 -9.36 -0.34 13.60
CA SER A 110 -8.98 0.26 12.32
C SER A 110 -7.46 0.36 12.23
N PHE A 111 -6.95 0.44 11.01
CA PHE A 111 -5.54 0.69 10.71
C PHE A 111 -5.45 1.77 9.63
N GLU A 112 -4.54 2.71 9.80
CA GLU A 112 -4.15 3.64 8.73
C GLU A 112 -3.25 2.90 7.73
N VAL A 113 -3.55 3.05 6.45
CA VAL A 113 -2.81 2.40 5.35
C VAL A 113 -2.73 3.33 4.14
N VAL A 114 -1.70 3.14 3.31
CA VAL A 114 -1.61 3.74 1.97
C VAL A 114 -1.92 2.71 0.90
N THR A 115 -2.42 3.15 -0.25
CA THR A 115 -2.49 2.32 -1.45
C THR A 115 -2.36 3.21 -2.68
N GLY A 116 -1.50 2.80 -3.61
CA GLY A 116 -1.06 3.65 -4.71
C GLY A 116 -0.05 4.73 -4.27
N ARG A 117 0.80 5.17 -5.18
CA ARG A 117 1.66 6.35 -4.97
C ARG A 117 0.87 7.64 -5.09
N ASN A 118 1.29 8.69 -4.39
CA ASN A 118 0.66 10.03 -4.39
C ASN A 118 0.20 10.53 -5.78
N TYR A 119 1.09 10.51 -6.78
CA TYR A 119 0.81 11.00 -8.14
C TYR A 119 -0.03 10.04 -9.01
N THR A 120 -0.40 8.88 -8.49
CA THR A 120 -1.08 7.78 -9.22
C THR A 120 -2.54 7.59 -8.81
N GLN A 121 -2.96 8.24 -7.72
CA GLN A 121 -4.34 8.25 -7.19
C GLN A 121 -5.40 8.55 -8.27
N LYS A 122 -5.02 9.36 -9.27
CA LYS A 122 -5.76 9.72 -10.49
C LYS A 122 -6.07 8.59 -11.50
N ARG A 123 -5.20 7.57 -11.57
CA ARG A 123 -5.06 6.65 -12.73
C ARG A 123 -6.08 5.50 -12.71
N ASN A 124 -6.21 4.80 -13.85
CA ASN A 124 -7.15 3.69 -14.02
C ASN A 124 -6.81 2.51 -13.10
N ARG A 125 -7.63 2.31 -12.07
CA ARG A 125 -7.41 1.29 -11.04
C ARG A 125 -7.52 -0.14 -11.53
N ASN A 126 -8.19 -0.37 -12.66
CA ASN A 126 -8.35 -1.70 -13.25
C ASN A 126 -7.24 -2.10 -14.23
N GLN A 127 -6.26 -1.24 -14.50
CA GLN A 127 -5.19 -1.48 -15.47
C GLN A 127 -3.86 -1.77 -14.77
N SER A 128 -3.15 -2.82 -15.20
CA SER A 128 -1.81 -3.17 -14.71
C SER A 128 -0.78 -2.05 -14.98
N GLY A 129 0.30 -2.01 -14.20
CA GLY A 129 1.40 -1.06 -14.36
C GLY A 129 1.04 0.42 -14.12
N THR A 130 -0.19 0.73 -13.68
CA THR A 130 -0.59 2.12 -13.40
C THR A 130 -0.10 2.63 -12.04
N GLU A 131 0.32 1.73 -11.15
CA GLU A 131 0.71 1.99 -9.75
C GLU A 131 -0.39 2.65 -8.90
N SER A 132 -1.61 2.81 -9.44
CA SER A 132 -2.73 3.41 -8.73
C SER A 132 -3.17 2.53 -7.54
N PRO A 133 -4.03 3.04 -6.64
CA PRO A 133 -4.71 2.20 -5.67
C PRO A 133 -5.33 0.95 -6.30
N LEU A 134 -5.40 -0.17 -5.57
CA LEU A 134 -6.16 -1.34 -6.00
C LEU A 134 -7.61 -0.98 -6.36
N PRO A 135 -8.28 -1.65 -7.30
CA PRO A 135 -9.65 -1.32 -7.71
C PRO A 135 -10.70 -1.63 -6.63
N ASN A 136 -11.84 -0.93 -6.70
CA ASN A 136 -12.98 -1.18 -5.82
C ASN A 136 -13.61 -2.55 -6.12
N GLY A 137 -14.05 -3.26 -5.10
CA GLY A 137 -14.67 -4.58 -5.26
C GLY A 137 -14.39 -5.53 -4.10
N LYS A 138 -14.84 -6.79 -4.27
CA LYS A 138 -14.62 -7.87 -3.31
C LYS A 138 -13.38 -8.65 -3.64
N TYR A 139 -12.65 -9.05 -2.60
CA TYR A 139 -11.42 -9.80 -2.66
C TYR A 139 -11.47 -10.97 -1.67
N ARG A 140 -10.77 -12.05 -2.02
CA ARG A 140 -10.46 -13.16 -1.11
C ARG A 140 -9.01 -13.03 -0.67
N MET A 141 -8.76 -13.09 0.62
CA MET A 141 -7.41 -13.10 1.18
C MET A 141 -6.81 -14.51 1.22
N SER A 142 -5.48 -14.57 1.12
CA SER A 142 -4.71 -15.72 1.58
C SER A 142 -4.89 -15.93 3.09
N ASN A 143 -4.68 -17.16 3.55
CA ASN A 143 -4.60 -17.52 4.98
C ASN A 143 -3.15 -17.62 5.49
N THR A 144 -2.16 -17.31 4.66
CA THR A 144 -0.73 -17.54 4.92
C THR A 144 0.10 -16.37 4.40
N LEU A 145 1.10 -15.97 5.18
CA LEU A 145 2.13 -15.00 4.78
C LEU A 145 3.20 -15.70 3.93
N VAL A 146 3.55 -15.09 2.79
CA VAL A 146 4.67 -15.53 1.93
C VAL A 146 5.75 -14.47 1.89
N PRO A 147 7.01 -14.81 1.55
CA PRO A 147 8.02 -13.80 1.23
C PRO A 147 7.57 -12.94 0.05
N GLY A 148 7.50 -11.62 0.25
CA GLY A 148 7.22 -10.67 -0.82
C GLY A 148 8.39 -10.55 -1.79
N THR A 149 8.07 -10.47 -3.09
CA THR A 149 9.05 -10.38 -4.17
C THR A 149 9.19 -8.97 -4.76
N LEU A 150 8.32 -8.04 -4.37
CA LEU A 150 8.37 -6.64 -4.80
C LEU A 150 9.28 -5.83 -3.88
N ALA A 151 10.04 -4.88 -4.45
CA ALA A 151 10.94 -4.01 -3.68
C ALA A 151 10.20 -3.13 -2.64
N GLU A 152 8.91 -2.86 -2.84
CA GLU A 152 8.04 -2.13 -1.91
C GLU A 152 7.62 -2.95 -0.66
N VAL A 153 7.95 -4.24 -0.57
CA VAL A 153 7.61 -5.06 0.61
C VAL A 153 8.63 -4.83 1.71
N GLY A 154 8.24 -4.08 2.73
CA GLY A 154 9.06 -3.78 3.91
C GLY A 154 9.35 -5.00 4.78
N ARG A 155 10.49 -4.95 5.48
CA ARG A 155 10.85 -5.95 6.48
C ARG A 155 9.95 -5.84 7.72
N VAL A 156 9.59 -6.98 8.30
CA VAL A 156 8.91 -7.08 9.61
C VAL A 156 9.66 -8.05 10.51
N ASP A 157 10.07 -7.56 11.68
CA ASP A 157 10.78 -8.36 12.68
C ASP A 157 9.82 -8.98 13.71
N GLY A 158 10.13 -10.22 14.12
CA GLY A 158 9.30 -11.02 15.02
C GLY A 158 8.21 -11.84 14.31
N LEU A 159 8.30 -12.01 12.99
CA LEU A 159 7.50 -12.98 12.22
C LEU A 159 8.41 -14.00 11.53
N ASN A 160 7.87 -15.18 11.22
CA ASN A 160 8.59 -16.27 10.54
C ASN A 160 8.92 -15.97 9.06
N VAL A 161 8.51 -14.79 8.55
CA VAL A 161 8.76 -14.33 7.19
C VAL A 161 9.30 -12.90 7.27
N ARG A 162 10.53 -12.67 6.78
CA ARG A 162 11.24 -11.38 6.94
C ARG A 162 10.59 -10.22 6.20
N GLN A 163 10.07 -10.45 5.00
CA GLN A 163 9.31 -9.49 4.18
C GLN A 163 7.92 -10.10 3.95
N PRO A 164 7.02 -10.02 4.94
CA PRO A 164 5.74 -10.72 4.88
C PRO A 164 4.79 -10.04 3.89
N PHE A 165 4.19 -10.86 3.03
CA PHE A 165 3.17 -10.44 2.09
C PHE A 165 1.93 -11.32 2.26
N LEU A 166 0.77 -10.69 2.51
CA LEU A 166 -0.53 -11.36 2.57
C LEU A 166 -1.28 -11.10 1.26
N ALA A 167 -1.22 -12.05 0.34
CA ALA A 167 -1.84 -11.90 -0.98
C ALA A 167 -3.38 -11.79 -0.92
N ILE A 168 -3.94 -11.02 -1.86
CA ILE A 168 -5.39 -10.95 -2.12
C ILE A 168 -5.69 -11.22 -3.59
N SER A 169 -6.84 -11.86 -3.83
CA SER A 169 -7.33 -12.17 -5.18
C SER A 169 -8.68 -11.48 -5.42
N PRO A 170 -8.85 -10.70 -6.50
CA PRO A 170 -10.13 -10.07 -6.82
C PRO A 170 -11.18 -11.13 -7.17
N LEU A 171 -12.40 -10.94 -6.68
CA LEU A 171 -13.58 -11.76 -7.01
C LEU A 171 -14.39 -11.15 -8.17
N PHE A 172 -13.72 -10.38 -9.03
CA PHE A 172 -14.29 -9.66 -10.17
C PHE A 172 -13.23 -9.54 -11.27
N ARG A 173 -13.66 -9.25 -12.51
CA ARG A 173 -12.73 -9.06 -13.63
C ARG A 173 -11.98 -7.74 -13.49
N THR A 174 -10.65 -7.81 -13.49
CA THR A 174 -9.75 -6.66 -13.51
C THR A 174 -8.42 -7.05 -14.14
N GLY A 175 -7.67 -6.07 -14.66
CA GLY A 175 -6.31 -6.29 -15.18
C GLY A 175 -5.23 -6.23 -14.10
N ARG A 176 -5.59 -6.17 -12.82
CA ARG A 176 -4.65 -6.13 -11.67
C ARG A 176 -4.39 -7.52 -11.11
N SER A 177 -3.15 -7.75 -10.73
CA SER A 177 -2.63 -8.95 -10.08
C SER A 177 -1.56 -8.57 -9.04
N ALA A 178 -1.00 -9.56 -8.34
CA ALA A 178 0.05 -9.37 -7.33
C ALA A 178 -0.27 -8.33 -6.23
N LEU A 179 -1.55 -8.22 -5.87
CA LEU A 179 -2.02 -7.34 -4.80
C LEU A 179 -1.96 -8.07 -3.44
N GLY A 180 -1.73 -7.31 -2.37
CA GLY A 180 -1.72 -7.85 -1.01
C GLY A 180 -1.48 -6.79 0.05
N PHE A 181 -1.37 -7.23 1.30
CA PHE A 181 -0.97 -6.40 2.44
C PHE A 181 0.50 -6.62 2.78
N HIS A 182 1.22 -5.54 3.07
CA HIS A 182 2.60 -5.56 3.58
C HIS A 182 2.89 -4.26 4.36
N VAL A 183 4.05 -4.15 5.01
CA VAL A 183 4.58 -2.85 5.46
C VAL A 183 5.15 -2.10 4.26
N ASP A 184 4.83 -0.82 4.12
CA ASP A 184 5.42 0.05 3.10
C ASP A 184 6.65 0.78 3.68
N PRO A 185 7.87 0.48 3.21
CA PRO A 185 9.08 1.13 3.68
C PRO A 185 9.29 2.52 3.05
N SER A 186 8.52 2.92 2.03
CA SER A 186 8.61 4.24 1.38
C SER A 186 7.91 5.35 2.18
N TYR A 187 6.89 4.97 2.96
CA TYR A 187 5.96 5.90 3.61
C TYR A 187 6.68 7.02 4.39
N ASN A 188 6.34 8.26 4.07
CA ASN A 188 6.89 9.49 4.62
C ASN A 188 8.41 9.69 4.43
N LYS A 189 9.08 8.93 3.55
CA LYS A 189 10.53 9.08 3.27
C LYS A 189 10.87 9.87 2.01
N ASP A 190 10.26 9.52 0.87
CA ASP A 190 10.51 10.20 -0.41
C ASP A 190 9.19 10.50 -1.13
N ALA A 191 8.97 11.77 -1.51
CA ALA A 191 7.79 12.20 -2.24
C ALA A 191 7.58 11.49 -3.60
N LYS A 192 8.65 10.95 -4.19
CA LYS A 192 8.61 10.22 -5.47
C LYS A 192 8.20 8.75 -5.32
N GLU A 193 8.43 8.15 -4.15
CA GLU A 193 8.10 6.74 -3.91
C GLU A 193 6.98 6.55 -2.88
N ASP A 194 6.54 7.60 -2.19
CA ASP A 194 5.54 7.51 -1.12
C ASP A 194 4.25 6.82 -1.57
N GLY A 195 4.05 5.62 -1.01
CA GLY A 195 2.94 4.72 -1.30
C GLY A 195 3.38 3.43 -1.98
N THR A 196 2.40 2.63 -2.38
CA THR A 196 2.61 1.33 -3.03
C THR A 196 2.31 1.40 -4.52
N SER A 197 2.64 0.35 -5.26
CA SER A 197 2.19 0.13 -6.65
C SER A 197 0.73 -0.38 -6.74
N GLY A 198 -0.04 -0.18 -5.66
CA GLY A 198 -1.45 -0.55 -5.51
C GLY A 198 -1.75 -1.57 -4.41
N CYS A 199 -0.73 -2.17 -3.80
CA CYS A 199 -0.89 -2.97 -2.58
C CYS A 199 -1.44 -2.14 -1.42
N ILE A 200 -1.79 -2.79 -0.30
CA ILE A 200 -2.18 -2.11 0.94
C ILE A 200 -0.93 -2.02 1.83
N GLY A 201 -0.34 -0.83 1.86
CA GLY A 201 0.86 -0.51 2.62
C GLY A 201 0.53 -0.08 4.04
N PHE A 202 0.93 -0.89 5.03
CA PHE A 202 0.93 -0.50 6.44
C PHE A 202 2.07 0.47 6.72
N LEU A 203 1.76 1.51 7.49
CA LEU A 203 2.69 2.62 7.77
C LEU A 203 3.87 2.20 8.66
N ASN A 204 3.72 1.11 9.41
CA ASN A 204 4.74 0.60 10.34
C ASN A 204 4.58 -0.91 10.60
N GLN A 205 5.62 -1.53 11.19
CA GLN A 205 5.64 -2.97 11.50
C GLN A 205 4.71 -3.39 12.65
N ALA A 206 4.40 -2.50 13.60
CA ALA A 206 3.58 -2.85 14.76
C ALA A 206 2.12 -3.06 14.35
N ASP A 207 1.59 -2.18 13.51
CA ASP A 207 0.24 -2.31 12.97
C ASP A 207 0.10 -3.50 12.03
N PHE A 208 1.08 -3.77 11.16
CA PHE A 208 1.04 -4.99 10.34
C PHE A 208 1.03 -6.27 11.19
N LYS A 209 1.83 -6.32 12.27
CA LYS A 209 1.83 -7.47 13.21
C LYS A 209 0.50 -7.60 13.95
N SER A 210 -0.07 -6.49 14.41
CA SER A 210 -1.38 -6.49 15.06
C SER A 210 -2.48 -6.92 14.09
N PHE A 211 -2.49 -6.38 12.87
CA PHE A 211 -3.36 -6.79 11.78
C PHE A 211 -3.28 -8.30 11.51
N TRP A 212 -2.08 -8.84 11.33
CA TRP A 212 -1.89 -10.26 11.06
C TRP A 212 -2.42 -11.14 12.20
N ALA A 213 -2.11 -10.80 13.46
CA ALA A 213 -2.63 -11.52 14.62
C ALA A 213 -4.18 -11.50 14.67
N ASN A 214 -4.81 -10.36 14.35
CA ASN A 214 -6.27 -10.25 14.25
C ASN A 214 -6.85 -11.08 13.08
N VAL A 215 -6.20 -11.08 11.91
CA VAL A 215 -6.61 -11.90 10.76
C VAL A 215 -6.62 -13.39 11.12
N GLN A 216 -5.60 -13.86 11.84
CA GLN A 216 -5.53 -15.23 12.35
C GLN A 216 -6.62 -15.49 13.41
N GLN A 217 -6.73 -14.63 14.43
CA GLN A 217 -7.67 -14.78 15.55
C GLN A 217 -9.13 -14.89 15.09
N TYR A 218 -9.55 -14.02 14.16
CA TYR A 218 -10.93 -13.95 13.68
C TYR A 218 -11.18 -14.70 12.38
N GLN A 219 -10.17 -15.41 11.87
CA GLN A 219 -10.18 -16.19 10.62
C GLN A 219 -10.67 -15.38 9.40
N ILE A 220 -10.21 -14.13 9.29
CA ILE A 220 -10.68 -13.22 8.24
C ILE A 220 -10.25 -13.74 6.87
N LYS A 221 -11.20 -13.85 5.93
CA LYS A 221 -10.96 -14.30 4.55
C LYS A 221 -11.50 -13.35 3.50
N ASP A 222 -12.55 -12.60 3.81
CA ASP A 222 -13.19 -11.70 2.86
C ASP A 222 -12.79 -10.25 3.10
N PHE A 223 -12.56 -9.53 2.00
CA PHE A 223 -12.10 -8.15 2.00
C PHE A 223 -12.89 -7.33 0.98
N GLN A 224 -13.43 -6.20 1.40
CA GLN A 224 -14.15 -5.24 0.55
C GLN A 224 -13.36 -3.94 0.41
N VAL A 225 -13.22 -3.44 -0.82
CA VAL A 225 -12.62 -2.13 -1.11
C VAL A 225 -13.68 -1.19 -1.63
N ALA A 226 -13.81 -0.02 -1.01
CA ALA A 226 -14.71 1.07 -1.42
C ALA A 226 -14.05 2.43 -1.15
N ILE A 227 -12.99 2.73 -1.89
CA ILE A 227 -12.24 3.99 -1.81
C ILE A 227 -12.41 4.81 -3.10
N ASN A 228 -12.27 6.13 -3.00
CA ASN A 228 -12.38 7.09 -4.11
C ASN A 228 -13.59 6.81 -5.03
N THR A 229 -14.74 6.39 -4.48
CA THR A 229 -15.91 5.92 -5.23
C THR A 229 -16.55 7.06 -6.04
N ARG A 230 -16.09 7.26 -7.28
CA ARG A 230 -16.86 8.00 -8.28
C ARG A 230 -17.96 7.09 -8.82
N ALA A 231 -19.04 7.66 -9.34
CA ALA A 231 -20.13 6.90 -9.95
C ALA A 231 -19.67 5.95 -11.08
N VAL A 232 -18.59 6.32 -11.80
CA VAL A 232 -17.97 5.50 -12.85
C VAL A 232 -17.17 4.30 -12.33
N ASP A 233 -16.78 4.28 -11.05
CA ASP A 233 -15.91 3.23 -10.49
C ASP A 233 -16.71 2.04 -9.91
N ASN A 234 -18.02 2.18 -9.65
CA ASN A 234 -18.91 1.04 -9.36
C ASN A 234 -20.42 1.40 -9.42
N PRO A 235 -21.21 0.89 -10.38
CA PRO A 235 -22.67 1.03 -10.36
C PRO A 235 -23.36 0.15 -9.30
N ASN A 236 -22.69 -0.89 -8.78
CA ASN A 236 -23.26 -1.89 -7.87
C ASN A 236 -22.80 -1.75 -6.41
N VAL A 237 -22.34 -0.55 -6.00
CA VAL A 237 -22.10 -0.19 -4.59
C VAL A 237 -23.28 0.60 -3.99
N ALA A 238 -24.21 1.07 -4.82
CA ALA A 238 -25.41 1.78 -4.37
C ALA A 238 -26.55 0.85 -3.89
N GLU A 239 -26.48 -0.46 -4.16
CA GLU A 239 -27.48 -1.45 -3.75
C GLU A 239 -26.87 -2.56 -2.87
N ARG A 240 -26.75 -2.29 -1.56
CA ARG A 240 -26.81 -3.23 -0.40
C ARG A 240 -26.60 -2.53 0.94
#